data_AF-A0A7Y5VG77-F1
#
_entry.id   AF-A0A7Y5VG77-F1
#
_cell.length_a   1.000
_cell.length_b   1.000
_cell.length_c   1.000
_cell.angle_alpha   90.00
_cell.angle_beta   90.00
_cell.angle_gamma   90.00
#
_symmetry.space_group_name_H-M   'P 1'
#
loop_
_entity.id
_entity.type
_entity.pdbx_description
1 polymer ?
#
loop_
_entity_poly.entity_id
_entity_poly.type
_entity_poly.pdbx_seq_one_letter_code
_entity_poly.pdbx_strand_id
1 'polypeptide(L)'
;MPKNALFSETVKASDRHYFMDVRSASNGSQYVTITESKKNKESNEFENNRILVFPRDLPQFKEALDRLVANMQPSQAETAKSETE
;
A
#
# COMPACT_ATOMS: atom_id res chain seq x y z
N MET A 1 -4.60 -2.35 -15.67
CA MET A 1 -4.93 -3.21 -14.51
C MET A 1 -4.67 -4.65 -14.89
N PRO A 2 -3.81 -5.41 -14.19
CA PRO A 2 -3.73 -6.85 -14.47
C PRO A 2 -5.04 -7.50 -13.99
N LYS A 3 -5.70 -8.23 -14.87
CA LYS A 3 -7.05 -8.82 -14.73
C LYS A 3 -7.21 -9.89 -13.63
N ASN A 4 -6.23 -10.07 -12.73
CA ASN A 4 -6.11 -11.26 -11.87
C ASN A 4 -6.06 -10.96 -10.36
N ALA A 5 -6.45 -9.76 -9.91
CA ALA A 5 -6.66 -9.51 -8.49
C ALA A 5 -8.03 -10.06 -8.07
N LEU A 6 -8.05 -10.89 -7.04
CA LEU A 6 -9.29 -11.42 -6.43
C LEU A 6 -10.00 -10.31 -5.64
N PHE A 7 -9.22 -9.44 -5.00
CA PHE A 7 -9.67 -8.27 -4.29
C PHE A 7 -8.62 -7.16 -4.47
N SER A 8 -9.07 -5.91 -4.55
CA SER A 8 -8.20 -4.76 -4.73
C SER A 8 -8.75 -3.57 -3.96
N GLU A 9 -7.88 -2.90 -3.23
CA GLU A 9 -8.15 -1.66 -2.54
C GLU A 9 -7.09 -0.63 -2.95
N THR A 10 -7.53 0.60 -3.21
CA THR A 10 -6.63 1.68 -3.62
C THR A 10 -6.77 2.85 -2.66
N VAL A 11 -5.65 3.27 -2.08
CA VAL A 11 -5.58 4.48 -1.25
C VAL A 11 -4.84 5.55 -2.05
N LYS A 12 -5.53 6.67 -2.30
CA LYS A 12 -4.94 7.82 -2.99
C LYS A 12 -4.51 8.85 -1.97
N ALA A 13 -3.24 9.20 -2.00
CA ALA A 13 -2.70 10.36 -1.31
C ALA A 13 -2.30 11.42 -2.35
N SER A 14 -1.72 12.54 -1.89
CA SER A 14 -1.37 13.66 -2.78
C SER A 14 -0.40 13.26 -3.89
N ASP A 15 0.80 12.79 -3.55
CA ASP A 15 1.84 12.38 -4.51
C ASP A 15 2.09 10.87 -4.57
N ARG A 16 1.31 10.10 -3.80
CA ARG A 16 1.45 8.64 -3.66
C ARG A 16 0.13 7.93 -3.89
N HIS A 17 0.20 6.81 -4.60
CA HIS A 17 -0.92 5.89 -4.77
C HIS A 17 -0.53 4.53 -4.21
N TYR A 18 -1.30 4.03 -3.26
CA TYR A 18 -1.11 2.69 -2.71
C TYR A 18 -2.15 1.76 -3.31
N PHE A 19 -1.69 0.64 -3.86
CA PHE A 19 -2.51 -0.43 -4.41
C PHE A 19 -2.29 -1.68 -3.57
N MET A 20 -3.33 -2.13 -2.90
CA MET A 20 -3.33 -3.33 -2.06
C MET A 20 -4.19 -4.39 -2.73
N ASP A 21 -3.56 -5.43 -3.25
CA ASP A 21 -4.22 -6.46 -4.04
C ASP A 21 -4.07 -7.83 -3.41
N VAL A 22 -5.15 -8.60 -3.34
CA VAL A 22 -5.10 -10.05 -3.10
C VAL A 22 -5.04 -10.75 -4.45
N ARG A 23 -4.03 -11.59 -4.67
CA ARG A 23 -3.82 -12.32 -5.92
C ARG A 23 -3.69 -13.82 -5.65
N SER A 24 -3.96 -14.62 -6.68
CA SER A 24 -3.69 -16.06 -6.65
C SER A 24 -2.44 -16.38 -7.46
N ALA A 25 -1.57 -17.22 -6.91
CA ALA A 25 -0.49 -17.85 -7.65
C ALA A 25 -1.04 -19.00 -8.52
N SER A 26 -0.22 -19.49 -9.45
CA SER A 26 -0.58 -20.60 -10.35
C SER A 26 -0.91 -21.90 -9.63
N ASN A 27 -0.38 -22.08 -8.40
CA ASN A 27 -0.66 -23.23 -7.54
C ASN A 27 -1.93 -23.07 -6.67
N GLY A 28 -2.73 -22.01 -6.91
CA GLY A 28 -3.93 -21.71 -6.12
C GLY A 28 -3.68 -21.04 -4.77
N SER A 29 -2.42 -20.85 -4.37
CA SER A 29 -2.10 -20.13 -3.13
C SER A 29 -2.35 -18.64 -3.30
N GLN A 30 -3.04 -18.03 -2.35
CA GLN A 30 -3.27 -16.59 -2.34
C GLN A 30 -2.06 -15.84 -1.77
N TYR A 31 -1.85 -14.59 -2.16
CA TYR A 31 -0.84 -13.70 -1.58
C TYR A 31 -1.30 -12.26 -1.70
N VAL A 32 -0.77 -11.39 -0.85
CA VAL A 32 -1.05 -9.95 -0.87
C VAL A 32 0.08 -9.24 -1.59
N THR A 33 -0.25 -8.28 -2.45
CA THR A 33 0.69 -7.33 -3.01
C THR A 33 0.37 -5.93 -2.54
N ILE A 34 1.37 -5.22 -2.04
CA ILE A 34 1.27 -3.79 -1.73
C ILE A 34 2.18 -3.07 -2.73
N THR A 35 1.63 -2.18 -3.55
CA THR A 35 2.40 -1.36 -4.48
C THR A 35 2.20 0.11 -4.14
N GLU A 36 3.28 0.79 -3.82
CA GLU A 36 3.33 2.25 -3.74
C GLU A 36 3.80 2.80 -5.07
N SER A 37 3.05 3.73 -5.66
CA SER A 37 3.46 4.53 -6.80
C SER A 37 3.61 5.98 -6.36
N LYS A 38 4.85 6.46 -6.30
CA LYS A 38 5.19 7.83 -5.91
C LYS A 38 5.55 8.63 -7.15
N LYS A 39 4.91 9.78 -7.33
CA LYS A 39 5.27 10.71 -8.40
C LYS A 39 6.49 11.54 -7.99
N ASN A 40 7.57 11.45 -8.74
CA ASN A 40 8.70 12.36 -8.60
C ASN A 40 8.31 13.73 -9.17
N LYS A 41 8.40 14.78 -8.35
CA LYS A 41 8.03 16.15 -8.73
C LYS A 41 9.02 16.80 -9.70
N GLU A 42 10.27 16.37 -9.68
CA GLU A 42 11.35 16.94 -10.48
C GLU A 42 11.45 16.27 -11.85
N SER A 43 11.42 14.93 -11.90
CA SER A 43 11.54 14.19 -13.17
C SER A 43 10.22 13.87 -13.84
N ASN A 44 9.07 14.12 -13.19
CA ASN A 44 7.73 13.68 -13.63
C ASN A 44 7.58 12.15 -13.82
N GLU A 45 8.55 11.35 -13.35
CA GLU A 45 8.50 9.89 -13.40
C GLU A 45 7.78 9.32 -12.18
N PHE A 46 7.28 8.09 -12.31
CA PHE A 46 6.66 7.35 -11.21
C PHE A 46 7.62 6.28 -10.69
N GLU A 47 7.94 6.35 -9.40
CA GLU A 47 8.69 5.32 -8.70
C GLU A 47 7.69 4.32 -8.10
N ASN A 48 7.84 3.05 -8.47
CA ASN A 48 6.95 1.98 -8.01
C ASN A 48 7.68 1.05 -7.05
N ASN A 49 7.30 1.06 -5.77
CA ASN A 49 7.79 0.15 -4.77
C ASN A 49 6.76 -0.95 -4.53
N ARG A 50 7.14 -2.21 -4.79
CA ARG A 50 6.23 -3.36 -4.68
C ARG A 50 6.73 -4.38 -3.67
N ILE A 51 5.83 -4.78 -2.77
CA ILE A 51 6.05 -5.81 -1.75
C ILE A 51 5.05 -6.94 -1.99
N LEU A 52 5.54 -8.18 -1.93
CA LEU A 52 4.70 -9.39 -1.96
C LEU A 52 4.76 -10.05 -0.59
N VAL A 53 3.60 -10.35 -0.02
CA VAL A 53 3.47 -11.01 1.28
C VAL A 53 2.71 -12.31 1.09
N PHE A 54 3.37 -13.42 1.37
CA PHE A 54 2.78 -14.76 1.26
C PHE A 54 2.05 -15.16 2.55
N PRO A 55 1.08 -16.10 2.49
CA PRO A 55 0.23 -16.47 3.62
C PRO A 55 0.99 -16.92 4.86
N ARG A 56 2.17 -17.53 4.67
CA ARG A 56 3.03 -17.98 5.78
C ARG A 56 3.47 -16.83 6.68
N ASP A 57 3.77 -15.68 6.09
CA ASP A 57 4.36 -14.53 6.78
C ASP A 57 3.31 -13.43 7.05
N LEU A 58 2.13 -13.53 6.44
CA LEU A 58 1.06 -12.54 6.49
C LEU A 58 0.58 -12.21 7.93
N PRO A 59 0.36 -13.18 8.84
CA PRO A 59 -0.08 -12.86 10.20
C PRO A 59 0.94 -12.01 10.97
N GLN A 60 2.23 -12.38 10.87
CA GLN A 60 3.31 -11.66 11.54
C GLN A 60 3.52 -10.28 10.92
N PHE A 61 3.43 -10.17 9.59
CA PHE A 61 3.49 -8.91 8.88
C PHE A 61 2.38 -7.95 9.32
N LYS A 62 1.13 -8.43 9.37
CA LYS A 62 -0.02 -7.64 9.81
C LYS A 62 0.16 -7.14 11.24
N GLU A 63 0.53 -8.02 12.16
CA GLU A 63 0.69 -7.65 13.57
C GLU A 63 1.84 -6.63 13.76
N ALA A 64 2.95 -6.80 13.04
CA ALA A 64 4.04 -5.83 13.05
C ALA A 64 3.59 -4.47 12.50
N LEU A 65 2.84 -4.46 11.40
CA LEU A 65 2.31 -3.23 10.81
C LEU A 65 1.34 -2.52 11.79
N ASP A 66 0.40 -3.25 12.39
CA ASP A 66 -0.54 -2.70 13.36
C ASP A 66 0.19 -2.07 14.56
N ARG A 67 1.23 -2.73 15.08
CA ARG A 67 2.06 -2.18 16.17
C ARG A 67 2.81 -0.92 15.74
N LEU A 68 3.33 -0.86 14.53
CA LEU A 68 4.01 0.32 14.01
C LEU A 68 3.04 1.49 13.85
N VAL A 69 1.85 1.24 13.31
CA VAL A 69 0.79 2.25 13.17
C VAL A 69 0.36 2.79 14.54
N ALA A 70 0.19 1.92 15.55
CA ALA A 70 -0.19 2.34 16.90
C ALA A 70 0.85 3.24 17.60
N ASN A 71 2.14 3.08 17.26
CA ASN A 71 3.23 3.90 17.81
C ASN A 71 3.57 5.10 16.91
N MET A 72 2.95 5.21 15.73
CA MET A 72 3.18 6.33 14.84
C MET A 72 2.48 7.56 15.41
N GLN A 73 3.27 8.52 15.86
CA GLN A 73 2.72 9.84 16.16
C GLN A 73 2.44 10.56 14.85
N PRO A 74 1.22 11.05 14.61
CA PRO A 74 0.96 11.87 13.45
C PRO A 74 1.88 13.10 13.52
N SER A 75 2.70 13.26 12.49
CA SER A 75 3.46 14.49 12.31
C SER A 75 2.46 15.65 12.18
N GLN A 76 2.72 16.76 12.89
CA GLN A 76 1.89 17.98 12.92
C GLN A 76 1.68 18.63 11.53
N ALA A 77 2.25 18.07 10.45
CA ALA A 77 2.12 18.56 9.08
C ALA A 77 0.87 18.04 8.33
N GLU A 78 0.20 16.97 8.80
CA GLU A 78 -0.91 16.34 8.07
C GLU A 78 -2.31 16.80 8.52
N THR A 79 -2.44 17.46 9.67
CA THR A 79 -3.72 17.99 10.18
C THR A 79 -4.20 19.25 9.43
N ALA A 80 -3.38 19.86 8.58
CA ALA A 80 -3.70 21.15 7.95
C ALA A 80 -4.30 21.06 6.53
N LYS A 81 -4.66 19.86 6.03
CA LYS A 81 -5.14 19.69 4.64
C LYS A 81 -6.49 18.98 4.47
N SER A 82 -7.19 18.65 5.55
CA SER A 82 -8.57 18.12 5.48
C SER A 82 -9.67 19.18 5.66
N GLU A 83 -9.31 20.45 5.83
CA GLU A 83 -10.26 21.58 5.88
C GLU A 83 -10.00 22.53 4.70
N THR A 84 -10.42 22.16 3.50
CA THR A 84 -11.01 23.12 2.56
C THR A 84 -11.82 22.35 1.52
N GLU A 85 -13.11 22.68 1.53
CA GLU A 85 -14.23 22.34 0.63
C GLU A 85 -13.92 21.80 -0.77
#